data_AF-A0A2K3LK41-F1
#
_entry.id   AF-A0A2K3LK41-F1
#
_cell.length_a   1.000
_cell.length_b   1.000
_cell.length_c   1.000
_cell.angle_alpha   90.00
_cell.angle_beta   90.00
_cell.angle_gamma   90.00
#
_symmetry.space_group_name_H-M   'P 1'
#
loop_
_entity.id
_entity.type
_entity.pdbx_description
1 polymer ?
#
loop_
_entity_poly.entity_id
_entity_poly.type
_entity_poly.pdbx_seq_one_letter_code
_entity_poly.pdbx_strand_id
1 'polypeptide(L)'
;MSENGLNTVRIPVGWWIAKDPTPPKPFVGGSLKTLDNAFTWAQKYGMKVIVDLHAAPASQNGRVHSATRDGYREWGDSYIPDTVATIDFLAERYSESPSLIAIQLMNEPYGVDLGSLKKYYQAGYEAVRKHTSSAYVIMSNPLDRDSKVLLQFARAFDRVVIDVHYYNLFWDKFSNMNVKQNIDYIRYNRASELSSLTSSNGPLIFV
;
A
#
# COMPACT_ATOMS: atom_id res chain seq x y z
N MET A 1 -12.40 -17.98 2.09
CA MET A 1 -11.01 -17.57 1.79
C MET A 1 -10.03 -18.59 2.35
N SER A 2 -9.98 -18.77 3.67
CA SER A 2 -9.11 -19.77 4.33
C SER A 2 -9.32 -21.20 3.79
N GLU A 3 -10.57 -21.65 3.67
CA GLU A 3 -10.91 -22.97 3.09
C GLU A 3 -10.45 -23.18 1.64
N ASN A 4 -10.15 -22.09 0.91
CA ASN A 4 -9.62 -22.14 -0.46
C ASN A 4 -8.08 -21.99 -0.52
N GLY A 5 -7.38 -22.12 0.62
CA GLY A 5 -5.92 -22.04 0.70
C GLY A 5 -5.33 -20.62 0.72
N LEU A 6 -6.18 -19.57 0.74
CA LEU A 6 -5.70 -18.20 0.95
C LEU A 6 -5.34 -18.01 2.43
N ASN A 7 -4.22 -17.33 2.71
CA ASN A 7 -3.73 -17.14 4.08
C ASN A 7 -3.66 -15.67 4.52
N THR A 8 -3.87 -14.73 3.61
CA THR A 8 -3.69 -13.29 3.85
C THR A 8 -4.76 -12.48 3.11
N VAL A 9 -5.21 -11.40 3.71
CA VAL A 9 -6.06 -10.38 3.06
C VAL A 9 -5.37 -9.02 3.10
N ARG A 10 -5.47 -8.26 2.01
CA ARG A 10 -5.09 -6.84 1.95
C ARG A 10 -6.36 -6.01 2.07
N ILE A 11 -6.41 -5.11 3.05
CA ILE A 11 -7.59 -4.31 3.37
C ILE A 11 -7.27 -2.83 3.15
N PRO A 12 -7.77 -2.25 2.04
CA PRO A 12 -7.72 -0.81 1.78
C PRO A 12 -8.49 0.00 2.83
N VAL A 13 -7.87 1.05 3.35
CA VAL A 13 -8.50 2.04 4.24
C VAL A 13 -8.16 3.46 3.81
N GLY A 14 -9.06 4.40 4.11
CA GLY A 14 -8.80 5.83 3.90
C GLY A 14 -8.36 6.51 5.18
N TRP A 15 -7.61 7.61 5.06
CA TRP A 15 -7.06 8.37 6.19
C TRP A 15 -8.09 8.77 7.27
N TRP A 16 -9.34 8.97 6.87
CA TRP A 16 -10.44 9.34 7.76
C TRP A 16 -10.77 8.26 8.78
N ILE A 17 -10.30 7.03 8.61
CA ILE A 17 -10.44 5.93 9.59
C ILE A 17 -9.88 6.32 10.97
N ALA A 18 -8.83 7.16 11.00
CA ALA A 18 -8.22 7.67 12.22
C ALA A 18 -9.07 8.75 12.92
N LYS A 19 -10.20 9.15 12.32
CA LYS A 19 -11.15 10.14 12.85
C LYS A 19 -12.52 9.53 13.17
N ASP A 20 -12.63 8.20 13.11
CA ASP A 20 -13.84 7.50 13.55
C ASP A 20 -14.15 7.77 15.03
N PRO A 21 -15.44 7.80 15.44
CA PRO A 21 -16.63 7.50 14.64
C PRO A 21 -17.20 8.71 13.87
N THR A 22 -16.58 9.89 13.96
CA THR A 22 -17.09 11.13 13.37
C THR A 22 -16.05 11.79 12.47
N PRO A 23 -15.69 11.16 11.34
CA PRO A 23 -14.76 11.76 10.40
C PRO A 23 -15.35 13.05 9.79
N PRO A 24 -14.51 13.95 9.27
CA PRO A 24 -14.98 15.17 8.63
C PRO A 24 -15.78 14.83 7.36
N LYS A 25 -16.82 15.63 7.09
CA LYS A 25 -17.59 15.53 5.84
C LYS A 25 -16.65 15.70 4.62
N PRO A 26 -16.89 14.97 3.52
CA PRO A 26 -18.04 14.10 3.24
C PRO A 26 -17.89 12.65 3.75
N PHE A 27 -16.80 12.33 4.46
CA PHE A 27 -16.58 10.98 4.97
C PHE A 27 -17.53 10.63 6.11
N VAL A 28 -17.84 9.35 6.26
CA VAL A 28 -18.75 8.80 7.28
C VAL A 28 -18.03 7.75 8.12
N GLY A 29 -18.42 7.64 9.38
CA GLY A 29 -17.76 6.74 10.32
C GLY A 29 -18.20 5.28 10.22
N GLY A 30 -17.45 4.39 10.88
CA GLY A 30 -17.76 2.97 11.02
C GLY A 30 -16.74 2.04 10.33
N SER A 31 -15.80 2.62 9.58
CA SER A 31 -14.72 1.89 8.91
C SER A 31 -13.76 1.23 9.91
N LEU A 32 -13.45 1.90 11.02
CA LEU A 32 -12.57 1.38 12.08
C LEU A 32 -13.15 0.13 12.74
N LYS A 33 -14.43 0.19 13.13
CA LYS A 33 -15.14 -0.96 13.70
C LYS A 33 -15.16 -2.14 12.73
N THR A 34 -15.28 -1.87 11.43
CA THR A 34 -15.25 -2.90 10.39
C THR A 34 -13.87 -3.53 10.27
N LEU A 35 -12.81 -2.72 10.33
CA LEU A 35 -11.43 -3.23 10.34
C LEU A 35 -11.15 -4.07 11.59
N ASP A 36 -11.63 -3.66 12.77
CA ASP A 36 -11.49 -4.45 14.01
C ASP A 36 -12.17 -5.83 13.90
N ASN A 37 -13.34 -5.88 13.29
CA ASN A 37 -14.02 -7.13 12.99
C ASN A 37 -13.20 -7.99 12.02
N ALA A 38 -12.58 -7.38 11.01
CA ALA A 38 -11.72 -8.10 10.08
C ALA A 38 -10.50 -8.74 10.78
N PHE A 39 -9.87 -8.06 11.73
CA PHE A 39 -8.81 -8.65 12.57
C PHE A 39 -9.34 -9.80 13.44
N THR A 40 -10.54 -9.64 14.03
CA THR A 40 -11.19 -10.70 14.81
C THR A 40 -11.45 -11.95 13.95
N TRP A 41 -11.98 -11.78 12.74
CA TRP A 41 -12.18 -12.87 11.80
C TRP A 41 -10.86 -13.46 11.32
N ALA A 42 -9.86 -12.62 11.05
CA ALA A 42 -8.55 -13.09 10.62
C ALA A 42 -7.93 -14.02 11.65
N GLN A 43 -7.98 -13.65 12.93
CA GLN A 43 -7.50 -14.51 14.02
C GLN A 43 -8.30 -15.81 14.11
N LYS A 44 -9.64 -15.74 14.04
CA LYS A 44 -10.52 -16.92 14.07
C LYS A 44 -10.20 -17.94 12.98
N TYR A 45 -9.86 -17.47 11.77
CA TYR A 45 -9.65 -18.31 10.59
C TYR A 45 -8.17 -18.51 10.23
N GLY A 46 -7.25 -18.11 11.10
CA GLY A 46 -5.80 -18.23 10.87
C GLY A 46 -5.25 -17.36 9.73
N MET A 47 -5.99 -16.32 9.33
CA MET A 47 -5.59 -15.39 8.28
C MET A 47 -4.69 -14.28 8.82
N LYS A 48 -3.86 -13.74 7.93
CA LYS A 48 -3.09 -12.50 8.13
C LYS A 48 -3.74 -11.31 7.45
N VAL A 49 -3.44 -10.11 7.93
CA VAL A 49 -3.98 -8.83 7.45
C VAL A 49 -2.83 -7.90 7.07
N ILE A 50 -2.89 -7.42 5.84
CA ILE A 50 -2.15 -6.25 5.36
C ILE A 50 -3.10 -5.06 5.44
N VAL A 51 -2.79 -4.07 6.26
CA VAL A 51 -3.55 -2.81 6.31
C VAL A 51 -2.95 -1.86 5.28
N ASP A 52 -3.74 -1.40 4.31
CA ASP A 52 -3.27 -0.56 3.21
C ASP A 52 -3.87 0.84 3.26
N LEU A 53 -3.04 1.87 3.48
CA LEU A 53 -3.50 3.25 3.38
C LEU A 53 -3.73 3.61 1.91
N HIS A 54 -4.97 3.40 1.49
CA HIS A 54 -5.38 3.45 0.10
C HIS A 54 -5.72 4.88 -0.38
N ALA A 55 -6.16 5.73 0.55
CA ALA A 55 -6.42 7.14 0.31
C ALA A 55 -5.69 7.98 1.37
N ALA A 56 -4.65 8.70 0.94
CA ALA A 56 -3.99 9.70 1.76
C ALA A 56 -4.80 11.01 1.79
N PRO A 57 -4.63 11.88 2.80
CA PRO A 57 -5.18 13.23 2.77
C PRO A 57 -4.80 13.94 1.48
N ALA A 58 -5.74 14.66 0.87
CA ALA A 58 -5.51 15.44 -0.35
C ALA A 58 -5.12 14.63 -1.61
N SER A 59 -5.32 13.30 -1.59
CA SER A 59 -5.09 12.37 -2.71
C SER A 59 -3.66 12.32 -3.26
N GLN A 60 -3.07 11.12 -3.20
CA GLN A 60 -1.73 10.82 -3.72
C GLN A 60 -1.67 10.53 -5.22
N ASN A 61 -2.81 10.42 -5.90
CA ASN A 61 -2.83 10.06 -7.33
C ASN A 61 -3.95 10.71 -8.17
N GLY A 62 -4.87 11.47 -7.58
CA GLY A 62 -5.96 12.13 -8.30
C GLY A 62 -7.00 11.17 -8.88
N ARG A 63 -7.01 9.91 -8.45
CA ARG A 63 -7.96 8.88 -8.91
C ARG A 63 -9.06 8.65 -7.89
N VAL A 64 -10.22 8.16 -8.34
CA VAL A 64 -11.39 7.95 -7.47
C VAL A 64 -11.11 7.06 -6.26
N HIS A 65 -10.23 6.07 -6.40
CA HIS A 65 -9.89 5.16 -5.30
C HIS A 65 -9.03 5.81 -4.20
N SER A 66 -8.43 6.98 -4.44
CA SER A 66 -7.77 7.77 -3.39
C SER A 66 -8.67 8.87 -2.80
N ALA A 67 -9.99 8.82 -3.06
CA ALA A 67 -10.97 9.78 -2.57
C ALA A 67 -10.64 11.26 -2.88
N THR A 68 -10.07 11.50 -4.07
CA THR A 68 -9.93 12.86 -4.61
C THR A 68 -11.29 13.55 -4.71
N ARG A 69 -11.33 14.86 -4.48
CA ARG A 69 -12.56 15.67 -4.59
C ARG A 69 -13.01 15.82 -6.05
N ASP A 70 -12.05 16.05 -6.95
CA ASP A 70 -12.26 16.54 -8.31
C ASP A 70 -11.13 16.14 -9.27
N GLY A 71 -10.39 15.07 -8.96
CA GLY A 71 -9.26 14.60 -9.76
C GLY A 71 -7.93 15.29 -9.43
N TYR A 72 -7.97 16.30 -8.56
CA TYR A 72 -6.77 16.96 -8.08
C TYR A 72 -5.96 16.04 -7.18
N ARG A 73 -4.65 16.30 -7.21
CA ARG A 73 -3.64 15.56 -6.50
C ARG A 73 -2.76 16.55 -5.77
N GLU A 74 -3.12 16.79 -4.51
CA GLU A 74 -2.56 17.87 -3.69
C GLU A 74 -1.65 17.34 -2.58
N TRP A 75 -1.57 16.02 -2.41
CA TRP A 75 -0.64 15.41 -1.46
C TRP A 75 0.82 15.78 -1.78
N GLY A 76 1.55 16.17 -0.74
CA GLY A 76 2.96 16.59 -0.79
C GLY A 76 3.51 16.85 0.62
N ASP A 77 4.64 17.55 0.72
CA ASP A 77 5.35 17.79 2.00
C ASP A 77 4.45 18.30 3.13
N SER A 78 3.48 19.17 2.85
CA SER A 78 2.54 19.71 3.86
C SER A 78 1.58 18.68 4.45
N TYR A 79 1.30 17.58 3.73
CA TYR A 79 0.39 16.51 4.17
C TYR A 79 1.13 15.31 4.77
N ILE A 80 2.46 15.30 4.75
CA ILE A 80 3.27 14.22 5.34
C ILE A 80 2.91 14.00 6.82
N PRO A 81 2.85 15.03 7.70
CA PRO A 81 2.52 14.83 9.11
C PRO A 81 1.17 14.16 9.32
N ASP A 82 0.13 14.59 8.60
CA ASP A 82 -1.22 14.03 8.71
C ASP A 82 -1.26 12.58 8.21
N THR A 83 -0.56 12.29 7.12
CA THR A 83 -0.49 10.93 6.56
C THR A 83 0.25 9.99 7.50
N VAL A 84 1.37 10.44 8.10
CA VAL A 84 2.12 9.69 9.11
C VAL A 84 1.28 9.46 10.36
N ALA A 85 0.48 10.44 10.80
CA ALA A 85 -0.41 10.28 11.96
C ALA A 85 -1.46 9.18 11.74
N THR A 86 -1.98 9.01 10.51
CA THR A 86 -2.83 7.87 10.18
C THR A 86 -2.09 6.53 10.30
N ILE A 87 -0.85 6.45 9.80
CA ILE A 87 -0.05 5.23 9.88
C ILE A 87 0.28 4.89 11.34
N ASP A 88 0.68 5.87 12.14
CA ASP A 88 0.97 5.71 13.56
C ASP A 88 -0.26 5.17 14.31
N PHE A 89 -1.43 5.75 14.08
CA PHE A 89 -2.71 5.28 14.64
C PHE A 89 -3.03 3.82 14.28
N LEU A 90 -2.86 3.43 13.01
CA LEU A 90 -3.11 2.07 12.56
C LEU A 90 -2.09 1.08 13.14
N ALA A 91 -0.82 1.50 13.22
CA ALA A 91 0.25 0.68 13.79
C ALA A 91 0.03 0.45 15.29
N GLU A 92 -0.22 1.50 16.07
CA GLU A 92 -0.52 1.43 17.51
C GLU A 92 -1.71 0.50 17.78
N ARG A 93 -2.77 0.62 16.99
CA ARG A 93 -4.01 -0.15 17.22
C ARG A 93 -3.84 -1.65 16.99
N TYR A 94 -3.05 -2.05 15.99
CA TYR A 94 -2.99 -3.44 15.52
C TYR A 94 -1.65 -4.12 15.78
N SER A 95 -0.64 -3.45 16.35
CA SER A 95 0.71 -4.00 16.58
C SER A 95 0.71 -5.29 17.40
N GLU A 96 -0.16 -5.38 18.40
CA GLU A 96 -0.29 -6.53 19.30
C GLU A 96 -1.12 -7.67 18.68
N SER A 97 -1.77 -7.46 17.53
CA SER A 97 -2.56 -8.50 16.89
C SER A 97 -1.64 -9.51 16.20
N PRO A 98 -1.76 -10.83 16.51
CA PRO A 98 -0.99 -11.86 15.81
C PRO A 98 -1.39 -11.99 14.33
N SER A 99 -2.52 -11.40 13.93
CA SER A 99 -2.97 -11.37 12.54
C SER A 99 -2.37 -10.22 11.73
N LEU A 100 -1.75 -9.21 12.35
CA LEU A 100 -1.06 -8.17 11.57
C LEU A 100 0.21 -8.76 10.95
N ILE A 101 0.33 -8.71 9.62
CA ILE A 101 1.55 -9.11 8.92
C ILE A 101 2.28 -7.93 8.29
N ALA A 102 1.55 -6.91 7.83
CA ALA A 102 2.16 -5.73 7.25
C ALA A 102 1.25 -4.50 7.30
N ILE A 103 1.89 -3.33 7.20
CA ILE A 103 1.23 -2.06 6.95
C ILE A 103 1.81 -1.48 5.66
N GLN A 104 0.93 -1.18 4.69
CA GLN A 104 1.28 -0.47 3.48
C GLN A 104 1.06 1.03 3.65
N LEU A 105 2.16 1.77 3.52
CA LEU A 105 2.19 3.20 3.85
C LEU A 105 1.35 4.05 2.91
N MET A 106 1.25 3.67 1.63
CA MET A 106 0.49 4.39 0.63
C MET A 106 0.23 3.50 -0.57
N ASN A 107 -0.99 3.51 -1.08
CA ASN A 107 -1.33 2.84 -2.34
C ASN A 107 -1.05 3.74 -3.55
N GLU A 108 -0.31 3.22 -4.54
CA GLU A 108 -0.23 3.77 -5.90
C GLU A 108 -0.03 5.30 -5.97
N PRO A 109 1.06 5.85 -5.41
CA PRO A 109 1.42 7.24 -5.69
C PRO A 109 1.63 7.42 -7.20
N TYR A 110 1.16 8.53 -7.75
CA TYR A 110 1.32 8.85 -9.16
C TYR A 110 1.62 10.33 -9.26
N GLY A 111 2.72 10.76 -9.89
CA GLY A 111 3.10 12.16 -10.10
C GLY A 111 3.31 12.98 -8.83
N VAL A 112 3.57 12.31 -7.70
CA VAL A 112 4.10 12.92 -6.49
C VAL A 112 5.60 13.21 -6.66
N ASP A 113 6.12 14.20 -5.93
CA ASP A 113 7.57 14.39 -5.85
C ASP A 113 8.24 13.18 -5.17
N LEU A 114 9.31 12.67 -5.78
CA LEU A 114 9.99 11.48 -5.28
C LEU A 114 10.74 11.76 -3.97
N GLY A 115 11.22 12.98 -3.76
CA GLY A 115 11.86 13.41 -2.51
C GLY A 115 10.84 13.43 -1.37
N SER A 116 9.69 14.08 -1.59
CA SER A 116 8.55 14.06 -0.65
C SER A 116 8.09 12.65 -0.32
N LEU A 117 7.96 11.78 -1.34
CA LEU A 117 7.56 10.40 -1.12
C LEU A 117 8.55 9.62 -0.25
N LYS A 118 9.86 9.78 -0.49
CA LYS A 118 10.90 9.15 0.32
C LYS A 118 10.93 9.68 1.75
N LYS A 119 10.78 11.00 1.95
CA LYS A 119 10.61 11.61 3.28
C LYS A 119 9.43 10.99 4.03
N TYR A 120 8.28 10.86 3.35
CA TYR A 120 7.10 10.23 3.90
C TYR A 120 7.34 8.76 4.25
N TYR A 121 7.92 7.98 3.34
CA TYR A 121 8.18 6.56 3.60
C TYR A 121 9.15 6.32 4.75
N GLN A 122 10.16 7.18 4.92
CA GLN A 122 11.01 7.12 6.10
C GLN A 122 10.20 7.41 7.38
N ALA A 123 9.45 8.50 7.42
CA ALA A 123 8.66 8.86 8.61
C ALA A 123 7.57 7.83 8.94
N GLY A 124 6.91 7.28 7.92
CA GLY A 124 5.90 6.21 8.07
C GLY A 124 6.53 4.90 8.54
N TYR A 125 7.72 4.55 8.05
CA TYR A 125 8.48 3.40 8.56
C TYR A 125 8.80 3.57 10.06
N GLU A 126 9.33 4.72 10.44
CA GLU A 126 9.64 5.04 11.83
C GLU A 126 8.37 4.98 12.70
N ALA A 127 7.23 5.49 12.23
CA ALA A 127 5.95 5.39 12.94
C ALA A 127 5.52 3.93 13.17
N VAL A 128 5.59 3.05 12.16
CA VAL A 128 5.31 1.62 12.36
C VAL A 128 6.28 0.98 13.37
N ARG A 129 7.56 1.32 13.28
CA ARG A 129 8.61 0.76 14.15
C ARG A 129 8.53 1.18 15.61
N LYS A 130 7.83 2.28 15.93
CA LYS A 130 7.51 2.64 17.32
C LYS A 130 6.66 1.57 18.01
N HIS A 131 5.78 0.91 17.26
CA HIS A 131 4.77 -0.01 17.81
C HIS A 131 5.09 -1.47 17.53
N THR A 132 5.81 -1.80 16.45
CA THR A 132 6.13 -3.19 16.11
C THR A 132 7.44 -3.34 15.33
N SER A 133 8.28 -4.27 15.79
CA SER A 133 9.49 -4.73 15.10
C SER A 133 9.23 -5.89 14.12
N SER A 134 8.06 -6.54 14.20
CA SER A 134 7.78 -7.77 13.46
C SER A 134 6.92 -7.57 12.21
N ALA A 135 6.04 -6.56 12.17
CA ALA A 135 5.26 -6.30 10.95
C ALA A 135 6.16 -5.82 9.80
N TYR A 136 5.87 -6.27 8.58
CA TYR A 136 6.51 -5.70 7.38
C TYR A 136 5.97 -4.30 7.11
N VAL A 137 6.82 -3.42 6.57
CA VAL A 137 6.39 -2.11 6.07
C VAL A 137 6.43 -2.16 4.55
N ILE A 138 5.28 -1.95 3.92
CA ILE A 138 5.13 -2.00 2.46
C ILE A 138 5.16 -0.57 1.91
N MET A 139 6.01 -0.35 0.90
CA MET A 139 6.14 0.91 0.16
C MET A 139 5.73 0.66 -1.29
N SER A 140 4.66 1.30 -1.76
CA SER A 140 4.17 1.14 -3.12
C SER A 140 5.05 1.91 -4.11
N ASN A 141 5.42 1.27 -5.21
CA ASN A 141 6.18 1.93 -6.26
C ASN A 141 5.29 2.96 -6.97
N PRO A 142 5.81 4.16 -7.30
CA PRO A 142 5.04 5.12 -8.06
C PRO A 142 4.66 4.58 -9.43
N LEU A 143 3.40 4.78 -9.83
CA LEU A 143 2.86 4.25 -11.08
C LEU A 143 3.44 4.92 -12.34
N ASP A 144 4.07 6.08 -12.20
CA ASP A 144 4.68 6.89 -13.27
C ASP A 144 6.22 6.84 -13.30
N ARG A 145 6.82 5.89 -12.58
CA ARG A 145 8.28 5.76 -12.47
C ARG A 145 8.73 4.34 -12.80
N ASP A 146 10.03 4.20 -13.04
CA ASP A 146 10.68 2.89 -13.16
C ASP A 146 10.46 2.07 -11.89
N SER A 147 10.20 0.76 -12.03
CA SER A 147 9.90 -0.14 -10.91
C SER A 147 11.08 -0.35 -9.96
N LYS A 148 12.30 0.08 -10.32
CA LYS A 148 13.51 0.00 -9.49
C LYS A 148 13.76 1.25 -8.65
N VAL A 149 12.98 2.32 -8.83
CA VAL A 149 13.28 3.66 -8.29
C VAL A 149 13.40 3.69 -6.76
N LEU A 150 12.71 2.78 -6.07
CA LEU A 150 12.74 2.65 -4.61
C LEU A 150 13.71 1.59 -4.08
N LEU A 151 14.29 0.73 -4.92
CA LEU A 151 15.09 -0.42 -4.43
C LEU A 151 16.28 0.02 -3.57
N GLN A 152 17.03 1.03 -4.02
CA GLN A 152 18.18 1.52 -3.26
C GLN A 152 17.76 2.22 -1.96
N PHE A 153 16.61 2.88 -1.95
CA PHE A 153 16.07 3.54 -0.76
C PHE A 153 15.60 2.50 0.27
N ALA A 154 14.84 1.49 -0.16
CA ALA A 154 14.29 0.45 0.71
C ALA A 154 15.36 -0.42 1.38
N ARG A 155 16.55 -0.55 0.78
CA ARG A 155 17.70 -1.28 1.37
C ARG A 155 18.19 -0.70 2.70
N ALA A 156 17.86 0.55 3.02
CA ALA A 156 18.25 1.18 4.28
C ALA A 156 17.39 0.72 5.47
N PHE A 157 16.35 -0.09 5.23
CA PHE A 157 15.32 -0.39 6.22
C PHE A 157 15.15 -1.90 6.39
N ASP A 158 14.93 -2.33 7.64
CA ASP A 158 14.66 -3.74 7.95
C ASP A 158 13.16 -4.09 7.78
N ARG A 159 12.90 -5.29 7.27
CA ARG A 159 11.56 -5.85 6.98
C ARG A 159 10.70 -4.91 6.14
N VAL A 160 11.28 -4.38 5.06
CA VAL A 160 10.57 -3.59 4.06
C VAL A 160 10.25 -4.43 2.83
N VAL A 161 9.11 -4.12 2.24
CA VAL A 161 8.59 -4.74 1.02
C VAL A 161 8.30 -3.62 0.03
N ILE A 162 8.72 -3.78 -1.23
CA ILE A 162 8.27 -2.92 -2.32
C ILE A 162 7.05 -3.56 -2.97
N ASP A 163 5.97 -2.80 -3.08
CA ASP A 163 4.75 -3.20 -3.76
C ASP A 163 4.73 -2.66 -5.19
N VAL A 164 4.50 -3.54 -6.17
CA VAL A 164 4.37 -3.19 -7.59
C VAL A 164 3.07 -3.70 -8.16
N HIS A 165 2.27 -2.80 -8.74
CA HIS A 165 0.99 -3.18 -9.33
C HIS A 165 1.12 -3.43 -10.84
N TYR A 166 0.74 -4.63 -11.28
CA TYR A 166 0.74 -5.00 -12.69
C TYR A 166 -0.66 -5.21 -13.25
N TYR A 167 -1.01 -4.37 -14.23
CA TYR A 167 -2.22 -4.52 -15.03
C TYR A 167 -1.88 -4.59 -16.52
N ASN A 168 -2.64 -5.39 -17.25
CA ASN A 168 -2.57 -5.51 -18.71
C ASN A 168 -3.86 -5.00 -19.37
N LEU A 169 -4.35 -3.85 -18.91
CA LEU A 169 -5.64 -3.28 -19.33
C LEU A 169 -5.59 -1.77 -19.60
N PHE A 170 -4.88 -1.01 -18.77
CA PHE A 170 -5.02 0.45 -18.74
C PHE A 170 -4.16 1.22 -19.75
N TRP A 171 -3.37 0.54 -20.59
CA TRP A 171 -2.50 1.17 -21.59
C TRP A 171 -2.88 0.71 -22.99
N ASP A 172 -2.89 1.62 -23.97
CA ASP A 172 -3.33 1.39 -25.36
C ASP A 172 -2.65 0.18 -26.03
N LYS A 173 -1.40 -0.11 -25.65
CA LYS A 173 -0.68 -1.28 -26.16
C LYS A 173 -1.41 -2.60 -25.90
N PHE A 174 -2.21 -2.69 -24.83
CA PHE A 174 -2.97 -3.89 -24.47
C PHE A 174 -4.30 -3.98 -25.21
N SER A 175 -4.88 -2.85 -25.63
CA SER A 175 -6.16 -2.80 -26.35
C SER A 175 -6.12 -3.53 -27.69
N ASN A 176 -4.95 -3.64 -28.30
CA ASN A 176 -4.74 -4.31 -29.59
C ASN A 176 -4.15 -5.73 -29.46
N MET A 177 -3.93 -6.23 -28.23
CA MET A 177 -3.39 -7.58 -28.03
C MET A 177 -4.51 -8.63 -28.07
N ASN A 178 -4.29 -9.71 -28.81
CA ASN A 178 -5.07 -10.92 -28.65
C ASN A 178 -4.68 -11.68 -27.37
N VAL A 179 -5.45 -12.72 -27.01
CA VAL A 179 -5.25 -13.53 -25.80
C VAL A 179 -3.82 -14.09 -25.73
N LYS A 180 -3.29 -14.62 -26.83
CA LYS A 180 -1.94 -15.20 -26.86
C LYS A 180 -0.88 -14.13 -26.61
N GLN A 181 -0.99 -12.97 -27.25
CA GLN A 181 -0.06 -11.86 -27.05
C GLN A 181 -0.08 -11.35 -25.60
N ASN A 182 -1.25 -11.31 -24.96
CA ASN A 182 -1.36 -10.93 -23.55
C ASN A 182 -0.68 -11.97 -22.63
N ILE A 183 -0.91 -13.28 -22.88
CA ILE A 183 -0.24 -14.37 -22.14
C ILE A 183 1.27 -14.29 -22.33
N ASP A 184 1.74 -14.10 -23.56
CA ASP A 184 3.17 -13.98 -23.86
C ASP A 184 3.78 -12.75 -23.15
N TYR A 185 3.09 -11.62 -23.13
CA TYR A 185 3.54 -10.43 -22.40
C TYR A 185 3.72 -10.69 -20.90
N ILE A 186 2.79 -11.42 -20.28
CA ILE A 186 2.93 -11.83 -18.87
C ILE A 186 4.16 -12.74 -18.69
N ARG A 187 4.29 -13.77 -19.54
CA ARG A 187 5.33 -14.78 -19.43
C ARG A 187 6.74 -14.24 -19.67
N TYR A 188 6.90 -13.28 -20.56
CA TYR A 188 8.22 -12.80 -20.98
C TYR A 188 8.54 -11.42 -20.43
N ASN A 189 7.61 -10.45 -20.53
CA ASN A 189 7.88 -9.08 -20.12
C ASN A 189 7.70 -8.91 -18.61
N ARG A 190 6.54 -9.28 -18.04
CA ARG A 190 6.29 -9.11 -16.59
C ARG A 190 7.18 -10.02 -15.75
N ALA A 191 7.40 -11.26 -16.18
CA ALA A 191 8.31 -12.17 -15.49
C ALA A 191 9.76 -11.63 -15.46
N SER A 192 10.24 -11.06 -16.56
CA SER A 192 11.57 -10.44 -16.63
C SER A 192 11.66 -9.19 -15.75
N GLU A 193 10.63 -8.34 -15.79
CA GLU A 193 10.55 -7.16 -14.93
C GLU A 193 10.62 -7.54 -13.46
N LEU A 194 9.77 -8.47 -13.00
CA LEU A 194 9.75 -8.96 -11.63
C LEU A 194 11.09 -9.59 -11.21
N SER A 195 11.68 -10.42 -12.08
CA SER A 195 13.00 -11.03 -11.82
C SER A 195 14.09 -9.97 -11.59
N SER A 196 13.96 -8.81 -12.24
CA SER A 196 14.92 -7.71 -12.09
C SER A 196 14.74 -6.89 -10.80
N LEU A 197 13.61 -7.04 -10.11
CA LEU A 197 13.32 -6.41 -8.83
C LEU A 197 13.76 -7.29 -7.65
N THR A 198 13.67 -8.61 -7.82
CA THR A 198 14.08 -9.57 -6.80
C THR A 198 15.60 -9.72 -6.76
N SER A 199 16.21 -9.44 -5.61
CA SER A 199 17.64 -9.69 -5.37
C SER A 199 17.83 -10.33 -3.99
N SER A 200 18.87 -11.16 -3.83
CA SER A 200 19.10 -11.96 -2.62
C SER A 200 19.20 -11.15 -1.32
N ASN A 201 19.67 -9.90 -1.42
CA ASN A 201 19.81 -8.96 -0.30
C ASN A 201 18.97 -7.68 -0.51
N GLY A 202 17.96 -7.74 -1.38
CA GLY A 202 17.04 -6.63 -1.64
C GLY A 202 15.80 -6.66 -0.74
N PRO A 203 14.97 -5.60 -0.76
CA PRO A 203 13.64 -5.68 -0.16
C PRO A 203 12.85 -6.81 -0.82
N LEU A 204 11.90 -7.38 -0.07
CA LEU A 204 10.93 -8.29 -0.64
C LEU A 204 10.05 -7.55 -1.66
N ILE A 205 9.52 -8.27 -2.64
CA ILE A 205 8.61 -7.70 -3.64
C ILE A 205 7.21 -8.29 -3.42
N PHE A 206 6.22 -7.42 -3.35
CA PHE A 206 4.79 -7.75 -3.35
C PHE A 206 4.18 -7.31 -4.69
N VAL A 207 3.33 -8.17 -5.26
CA VAL A 207 2.72 -8.01 -6.60
C VAL A 207 1.24 -8.34 -6.50
#